data_AF-A0A936WV52-F1
#
_entry.id   AF-A0A936WV52-F1
#
_cell.length_a   1.000
_cell.length_b   1.000
_cell.length_c   1.000
_cell.angle_alpha   90.00
_cell.angle_beta   90.00
_cell.angle_gamma   90.00
#
_symmetry.space_group_name_H-M   'P 1'
#
loop_
_entity.id
_entity.type
_entity.pdbx_description
1 polymer ?
#
loop_
_entity_poly.entity_id
_entity_poly.type
_entity_poly.pdbx_seq_one_letter_code
_entity_poly.pdbx_strand_id
1 'polypeptide(L)' 'MPRKKPALILERPIKPGVKEIKVRLDSRTIITVSSQKALESWRKRYPKLEVIG' A
#
# COMPACT_ATOMS: atom_id res chain seq x y z
N MET A 1 4.32 37.03 23.00
CA MET A 1 5.29 36.03 22.50
C MET A 1 4.59 35.12 21.50
N PRO A 2 5.08 34.95 20.26
CA PRO A 2 4.44 34.07 19.30
C PRO A 2 4.64 32.60 19.72
N ARG A 3 3.55 31.85 19.91
CA ARG A 3 3.63 30.41 20.22
C ARG A 3 4.03 29.65 18.96
N LYS A 4 5.01 28.76 19.08
CA LYS A 4 5.44 27.86 17.99
C LYS A 4 4.26 26.98 17.56
N LYS A 5 3.85 27.07 16.29
CA LYS A 5 2.78 26.23 15.75
C LYS A 5 3.27 24.77 15.69
N PRO A 6 2.42 23.78 16.05
CA PRO A 6 2.78 22.37 15.93
C PRO A 6 3.02 22.01 14.46
N ALA A 7 4.03 21.18 14.22
CA ALA A 7 4.33 20.68 12.88
C ALA A 7 3.21 19.75 12.42
N LEU A 8 2.71 19.95 11.18
CA LEU A 8 1.80 19.01 10.54
C LEU A 8 2.58 17.73 10.22
N ILE A 9 2.31 16.67 10.98
CA ILE A 9 2.83 15.33 10.68
C ILE A 9 1.95 14.75 9.58
N LEU A 10 2.47 14.74 8.34
CA LEU A 10 1.80 14.19 7.16
C LEU A 10 1.97 12.67 7.07
N GLU A 11 1.85 11.96 8.18
CA GLU A 11 1.92 10.51 8.18
C GLU A 11 0.54 9.92 7.95
N ARG A 12 0.45 8.98 7.00
CA ARG A 12 -0.78 8.25 6.73
C ARG A 12 -1.11 7.42 7.97
N PRO A 13 -2.36 7.44 8.48
CA PRO A 13 -2.74 6.57 9.59
C PRO A 13 -2.70 5.11 9.13
N ILE A 14 -1.66 4.39 9.55
CA ILE A 14 -1.54 2.95 9.34
C ILE A 14 -2.45 2.30 10.38
N LYS A 15 -3.55 1.68 9.93
CA LYS A 15 -4.43 0.92 10.82
C LYS A 15 -3.66 -0.29 11.34
N PRO A 16 -3.49 -0.47 12.66
CA PRO A 16 -2.80 -1.63 13.21
C PRO A 16 -3.54 -2.91 12.79
N GLY A 17 -2.82 -3.83 12.14
CA GLY A 17 -3.35 -5.11 11.65
C GLY A 17 -3.60 -5.20 10.14
N VAL A 18 -3.51 -4.10 9.38
CA VAL A 18 -3.61 -4.15 7.91
C VAL A 18 -2.24 -4.50 7.32
N LYS A 19 -2.09 -5.73 6.81
CA LYS A 19 -0.93 -6.12 6.00
C LYS A 19 -1.07 -5.51 4.62
N GLU A 20 -0.45 -4.36 4.39
CA GLU A 20 -0.34 -3.75 3.08
C GLU A 20 0.68 -4.52 2.24
N ILE A 21 0.21 -5.34 1.30
CA ILE A 21 1.04 -6.00 0.29
C ILE A 21 1.02 -5.12 -0.94
N LYS A 22 2.13 -4.47 -1.27
CA LYS A 22 2.26 -3.71 -2.50
C LYS A 22 2.57 -4.64 -3.65
N VAL A 23 1.90 -4.41 -4.76
CA VAL A 23 1.90 -5.32 -5.90
C VAL A 23 1.95 -4.51 -7.17
N ARG A 24 2.88 -4.83 -8.06
CA ARG A 24 2.94 -4.30 -9.42
C ARG A 24 2.25 -5.29 -10.36
N LEU A 25 1.20 -4.80 -11.02
CA LEU A 25 0.49 -5.55 -12.05
C LEU A 25 1.15 -5.42 -13.41
N ASP A 26 1.73 -4.23 -13.68
CA ASP A 26 2.40 -3.86 -14.91
C ASP A 26 3.37 -2.68 -14.62
N SER A 27 4.21 -2.33 -15.58
CA SER A 27 5.14 -1.20 -15.60
C SER A 27 4.60 0.13 -15.03
N ARG A 28 3.29 0.39 -15.19
CA ARG A 28 2.64 1.65 -14.76
C ARG A 28 1.71 1.51 -13.56
N THR A 29 1.41 0.29 -13.13
CA THR A 29 0.30 0.04 -12.19
C THR A 29 0.80 -0.67 -10.95
N ILE A 30 0.82 0.06 -9.83
CA ILE A 30 1.12 -0.46 -8.50
C ILE A 30 -0.13 -0.31 -7.65
N ILE A 31 -0.60 -1.41 -7.09
CA ILE A 31 -1.72 -1.46 -6.17
C ILE A 31 -1.27 -1.91 -4.79
N THR A 32 -2.03 -1.55 -3.76
CA THR A 32 -1.84 -2.09 -2.41
C THR A 32 -3.00 -3.01 -2.09
N VAL A 33 -2.69 -4.22 -1.64
CA VAL A 33 -3.64 -5.27 -1.36
C VAL A 33 -3.57 -5.61 0.12
N SER A 34 -4.72 -5.69 0.79
CA SER A 34 -4.79 -5.92 2.23
C SER A 34 -4.89 -7.40 2.64
N SER A 35 -4.98 -8.33 1.68
CA SER A 35 -5.24 -9.75 1.92
C SER A 35 -4.58 -10.66 0.89
N GLN A 36 -4.13 -11.83 1.35
CA GLN A 36 -3.52 -12.86 0.51
C GLN A 36 -4.49 -13.46 -0.51
N LYS A 37 -5.79 -13.55 -0.18
CA LYS A 37 -6.82 -14.01 -1.13
C LYS A 37 -6.95 -13.07 -2.33
N ALA A 38 -6.85 -11.76 -2.07
CA ALA A 38 -6.89 -10.77 -3.14
C ALA A 38 -5.60 -10.84 -3.99
N LEU A 39 -4.43 -11.07 -3.38
CA LEU A 39 -3.19 -11.31 -4.12
C LEU A 39 -3.31 -12.50 -5.09
N GLU A 40 -3.87 -13.62 -4.64
CA GLU A 40 -4.10 -14.79 -5.50
C GLU A 40 -5.07 -14.49 -6.66
N SER A 41 -6.11 -13.71 -6.40
CA SER A 41 -7.08 -13.28 -7.42
C SER A 41 -6.39 -12.43 -8.49
N TRP A 42 -5.50 -11.51 -8.07
CA TRP A 42 -4.71 -10.70 -8.99
C TRP A 42 -3.69 -11.53 -9.75
N ARG A 43 -3.08 -12.55 -9.13
CA ARG A 43 -2.10 -13.43 -9.76
C ARG A 43 -2.69 -14.28 -10.89
N LYS A 44 -3.97 -14.66 -10.77
CA LYS A 44 -4.72 -15.30 -11.87
C LYS A 44 -4.95 -14.36 -13.05
N ARG A 45 -5.20 -13.07 -12.77
CA ARG A 45 -5.52 -12.06 -13.79
C ARG A 45 -4.28 -11.46 -14.46
N TYR A 46 -3.19 -11.35 -13.72
CA TYR A 46 -1.89 -10.84 -14.16
C TYR A 46 -0.81 -11.87 -13.81
N PRO A 47 -0.47 -12.78 -14.74
CA PRO A 47 0.50 -13.84 -14.47
C PRO A 47 1.92 -13.33 -14.18
N LYS A 48 2.26 -12.13 -14.68
CA LYS A 48 3.56 -11.45 -14.50
C LYS A 48 3.59 -10.50 -13.30
N LEU A 49 2.64 -10.64 -12.39
CA LEU A 49 2.52 -9.81 -11.20
C LEU A 49 3.75 -9.96 -10.30
N GLU A 50 4.27 -8.83 -9.83
CA GLU A 50 5.41 -8.76 -8.92
C GLU A 50 4.96 -8.17 -7.57
N VAL A 51 5.39 -8.77 -6.47
CA VAL A 51 5.17 -8.21 -5.13
C VAL A 51 6.32 -7.23 -4.82
N ILE A 52 5.96 -5.98 -4.52
CA ILE A 52 6.89 -4.89 -4.19
C ILE A 52 6.69 -4.48 -2.73
N GLY A 53 6.94 -5.40 -1.81
CA GLY A 53 6.94 -5.14 -0.36
C GLY A 53 5.64 -5.47 0.35
#